data_AF-A0A6A6YQZ5-F1
#
_entry.id   AF-A0A6A6YQZ5-F1
#
_cell.length_a   1.000
_cell.length_b   1.000
_cell.length_c   1.000
_cell.angle_alpha   90.00
_cell.angle_beta   90.00
_cell.angle_gamma   90.00
#
_symmetry.space_group_name_H-M   'P 1'
#
loop_
_entity.id
_entity.type
_entity.pdbx_description
1 polymer ?
#
loop_
_entity_poly.entity_id
_entity_poly.type
_entity_poly.pdbx_seq_one_letter_code
_entity_poly.pdbx_strand_id
1 'polypeptide(L)'
;MSSPFMSLPRELRQRILLLALPQDVQPAVVPYFSLPVQNLLHISRTVRQEMPWVLNNYSPRFYLRSPSHLADFLSFLSKYRGVLSFEYKPKFEHVSLNIFHDAEVDTMQWTCYCRGRDMHTHDELVNAWVVAVPTIPEQVKTILLDITPAPGPMREDRPEWVPGFIQDNRISKRFVTEHEAVLMHLVQCTQQQFGNGVSIQLSGQLSEKSRSSLDNVVARSAVAGIDIRFVGDMLAVQPRIPRPQIWKAVQKLAPVRYRWIEEENRSVYVPPRNEQERQLAGMHSIHWSVDTQKLWTRIANQDEAWAIALLLKFGQFMTSGDLDRVDFSPMDSRQRALVHNMAKDLNFNSQAVGEEPERFVRIEKYTRNE
;
A
#
# COMPACT_ATOMS: atom_id res chain seq x y z
N MET A 1 48.20 -18.38 -2.74
CA MET A 1 48.19 -16.96 -2.31
C MET A 1 47.31 -16.85 -1.08
N SER A 2 47.81 -16.34 0.04
CA SER A 2 46.97 -16.11 1.23
C SER A 2 46.01 -14.95 0.97
N SER A 3 44.72 -15.16 1.17
CA SER A 3 43.73 -14.08 1.08
C SER A 3 44.11 -12.92 2.02
N PRO A 4 44.01 -11.65 1.58
CA PRO A 4 44.26 -10.47 2.42
C PRO A 4 43.48 -10.47 3.74
N PHE A 5 42.30 -11.11 3.76
CA PHE A 5 41.50 -11.29 4.96
C PHE A 5 42.22 -12.14 6.02
N MET A 6 42.91 -13.21 5.60
CA MET A 6 43.58 -14.14 6.51
C MET A 6 44.84 -13.55 7.15
N SER A 7 45.40 -12.47 6.57
CA SER A 7 46.52 -11.72 7.17
C SER A 7 46.11 -10.71 8.24
N LEU A 8 44.80 -10.44 8.41
CA LEU A 8 44.33 -9.51 9.44
C LEU A 8 44.45 -10.12 10.85
N PRO A 9 44.63 -9.32 11.91
CA PRO A 9 44.47 -9.77 13.30
C PRO A 9 43.14 -10.48 13.54
N ARG A 10 43.14 -11.46 14.45
CA ARG A 10 41.96 -12.29 14.77
C ARG A 10 40.75 -11.45 15.15
N GLU A 11 40.95 -10.42 15.95
CA GLU A 11 39.91 -9.54 16.47
C GLU A 11 39.21 -8.77 15.34
N LEU A 12 39.99 -8.33 14.33
CA LEU A 12 39.45 -7.66 13.15
C LEU A 12 38.69 -8.64 12.26
N ARG A 13 39.22 -9.85 12.03
CA ARG A 13 38.51 -10.89 11.27
C ARG A 13 37.18 -11.23 11.91
N GLN A 14 37.15 -11.45 13.23
CA GLN A 14 35.94 -11.73 13.99
C GLN A 14 34.89 -10.62 13.88
N ARG A 15 35.30 -9.34 13.97
CA ARG A 15 34.38 -8.20 13.78
C ARG A 15 33.85 -8.12 12.36
N ILE A 16 34.69 -8.33 11.35
CA ILE A 16 34.26 -8.36 9.94
C ILE A 16 33.26 -9.50 9.71
N LEU A 17 33.53 -10.70 10.23
CA LEU A 17 32.62 -11.84 10.13
C LEU A 17 31.28 -11.56 10.80
N LEU A 18 31.28 -10.93 11.98
CA LEU A 18 30.07 -10.54 12.69
C LEU A 18 29.23 -9.53 11.89
N LEU A 19 29.88 -8.51 11.30
CA LEU A 19 29.22 -7.51 10.46
C LEU A 19 28.72 -8.09 9.13
N ALA A 20 29.31 -9.18 8.65
CA ALA A 20 28.87 -9.87 7.45
C ALA A 20 27.61 -10.72 7.66
N LEU A 21 27.18 -10.93 8.91
CA LEU A 21 25.95 -11.67 9.21
C LEU A 21 24.72 -10.77 9.03
N PRO A 22 23.60 -11.32 8.51
CA PRO A 22 22.38 -10.54 8.33
C PRO A 22 21.84 -10.04 9.67
N GLN A 23 21.41 -8.79 9.75
CA GLN A 23 20.87 -8.24 11.00
C GLN A 23 19.42 -8.65 11.24
N ASP A 24 18.65 -8.83 10.16
CA ASP A 24 17.29 -9.36 10.21
C ASP A 24 17.28 -10.79 9.67
N VAL A 25 16.73 -11.71 10.46
CA VAL A 25 16.60 -13.12 10.09
C VAL A 25 15.13 -13.46 10.07
N GLN A 26 14.63 -13.83 8.89
CA GLN A 26 13.39 -14.57 8.78
C GLN A 26 13.73 -16.03 9.10
N PRO A 27 13.20 -16.61 10.19
CA PRO A 27 13.45 -18.01 10.47
C PRO A 27 12.75 -18.86 9.41
N ALA A 28 13.41 -19.18 8.30
CA ALA A 28 12.97 -20.32 7.52
C ALA A 28 13.05 -21.56 8.42
N VAL A 29 12.10 -22.48 8.29
CA VAL A 29 11.85 -23.60 9.22
C VAL A 29 13.10 -24.39 9.65
N VAL A 30 14.22 -24.39 8.89
CA VAL A 30 15.55 -24.93 9.29
C VAL A 30 16.68 -24.32 8.43
N PRO A 31 17.95 -24.18 8.89
CA PRO A 31 18.50 -24.25 10.25
C PRO A 31 18.99 -22.88 10.76
N TYR A 32 19.23 -22.83 12.08
CA TYR A 32 19.95 -21.87 12.97
C TYR A 32 20.80 -20.72 12.41
N PHE A 33 21.28 -20.88 11.20
CA PHE A 33 22.28 -20.09 10.53
C PHE A 33 21.73 -19.77 9.16
N SER A 34 21.54 -18.47 8.93
CA SER A 34 21.31 -17.96 7.58
C SER A 34 22.34 -18.58 6.63
N LEU A 35 21.97 -18.79 5.36
CA LEU A 35 22.87 -19.34 4.35
C LEU A 35 24.28 -18.71 4.37
N PRO A 36 24.44 -17.39 4.61
CA PRO A 36 25.75 -16.77 4.86
C PRO A 36 26.57 -17.41 5.99
N VAL A 37 25.96 -17.66 7.15
CA VAL A 37 26.65 -18.27 8.30
C VAL A 37 27.09 -19.70 7.98
N GLN A 38 26.25 -20.48 7.29
CA GLN A 38 26.62 -21.83 6.85
C GLN A 38 27.81 -21.78 5.89
N ASN A 39 27.77 -20.89 4.90
CA ASN A 39 28.87 -20.70 3.95
C ASN A 39 30.18 -20.35 4.68
N LEU A 40 30.14 -19.47 5.69
CA LEU A 40 31.30 -19.12 6.51
C LEU A 40 31.88 -20.33 7.27
N LEU A 41 31.04 -21.22 7.79
CA LEU A 41 31.48 -22.46 8.44
C LEU A 41 32.17 -23.44 7.47
N HIS A 42 31.87 -23.36 6.18
CA HIS A 42 32.44 -24.22 5.13
C HIS A 42 33.67 -23.63 4.43
N ILE A 43 33.93 -22.32 4.51
CA ILE A 43 35.01 -21.65 3.76
C ILE A 43 36.43 -22.06 4.19
N SER A 44 36.75 -22.02 5.48
CA SER A 44 38.10 -22.36 5.95
C SER A 44 38.13 -22.81 7.41
N ARG A 45 39.16 -23.59 7.77
CA ARG A 45 39.36 -24.04 9.16
C ARG A 45 39.54 -22.87 10.13
N THR A 46 40.27 -21.83 9.74
CA THR A 46 40.51 -20.64 10.58
C THR A 46 39.22 -19.88 10.86
N VAL A 47 38.42 -19.61 9.82
CA VAL A 47 37.10 -18.95 9.99
C VAL A 47 36.20 -19.80 10.88
N ARG A 48 36.15 -21.11 10.65
CA ARG A 48 35.37 -22.04 11.49
C ARG A 48 35.76 -21.98 12.98
N GLN A 49 37.06 -21.84 13.29
CA GLN A 49 37.54 -21.68 14.68
C GLN A 49 37.18 -20.33 15.30
N GLU A 50 36.91 -19.30 14.49
CA GLU A 50 36.50 -17.98 14.94
C GLU A 50 34.98 -17.85 15.10
N MET A 51 34.20 -18.65 14.37
CA MET A 51 32.73 -18.60 14.40
C MET A 51 32.09 -18.78 15.78
N PRO A 52 32.60 -19.61 16.72
CA PRO A 52 32.02 -19.69 18.06
C PRO A 52 31.97 -18.33 18.77
N TRP A 53 33.02 -17.50 18.63
CA TRP A 53 33.01 -16.15 19.18
C TRP A 53 32.01 -15.26 18.44
N VAL A 54 31.99 -15.33 17.10
CA VAL A 54 31.08 -14.53 16.27
C VAL A 54 29.63 -14.82 16.63
N LEU A 55 29.25 -16.09 16.68
CA LEU A 55 27.89 -16.53 16.96
C LEU A 55 27.46 -16.22 18.39
N ASN A 56 28.35 -16.34 19.36
CA ASN A 56 28.07 -15.93 20.74
C ASN A 56 27.89 -14.41 20.89
N ASN A 57 28.39 -13.60 19.95
CA ASN A 57 28.20 -12.14 19.92
C ASN A 57 27.11 -11.70 18.93
N TYR A 58 26.58 -12.61 18.12
CA TYR A 58 25.55 -12.33 17.14
C TYR A 58 24.16 -12.31 17.80
N SER A 59 23.44 -11.22 17.60
CA SER A 59 22.10 -10.99 18.16
C SER A 59 21.21 -10.40 17.06
N PRO A 60 20.76 -11.21 16.09
CA PRO A 60 19.90 -10.72 15.03
C PRO A 60 18.51 -10.40 15.56
N ARG A 61 17.77 -9.62 14.76
CA ARG A 61 16.34 -9.47 14.89
C ARG A 61 15.63 -10.62 14.19
N PHE A 62 14.83 -11.38 14.93
CA PHE A 62 14.00 -12.44 14.38
C PHE A 62 12.67 -11.86 13.90
N TYR A 63 12.40 -11.99 12.60
CA TYR A 63 11.17 -11.51 11.99
C TYR A 63 10.14 -12.64 11.92
N LEU A 64 9.12 -12.58 12.78
CA LEU A 64 8.09 -13.59 12.94
C LEU A 64 6.83 -13.17 12.20
N ARG A 65 6.41 -14.03 11.28
CA ARG A 65 5.28 -13.78 10.37
C ARG A 65 3.94 -13.99 11.06
N SER A 66 3.84 -15.04 11.87
CA SER A 66 2.60 -15.45 12.52
C SER A 66 2.88 -16.13 13.87
N PRO A 67 1.86 -16.27 14.73
CA PRO A 67 1.93 -17.07 15.96
C PRO A 67 2.33 -18.53 15.73
N SER A 68 1.84 -19.17 14.65
CA SER A 68 2.21 -20.55 14.31
C SER A 68 3.69 -20.66 13.96
N HIS A 69 4.21 -19.68 13.20
CA HIS A 69 5.62 -19.59 12.87
C HIS A 69 6.50 -19.42 14.13
N LEU A 70 6.06 -18.63 15.13
CA LEU A 70 6.74 -18.57 16.43
C LEU A 70 6.80 -19.94 17.11
N ALA A 71 5.67 -20.65 17.19
CA ALA A 71 5.59 -21.96 17.84
C ALA A 71 6.51 -22.99 17.17
N ASP A 72 6.51 -23.04 15.83
CA ASP A 72 7.38 -23.91 15.03
C ASP A 72 8.86 -23.58 15.27
N PHE A 73 9.20 -22.29 15.28
CA PHE A 73 10.55 -21.82 15.53
C PHE A 73 11.05 -22.20 16.94
N LEU A 74 10.24 -21.99 17.99
CA LEU A 74 10.60 -22.35 19.37
C LEU A 74 10.74 -23.87 19.55
N SER A 75 9.82 -24.64 18.94
CA SER A 75 9.90 -26.10 18.90
C SER A 75 11.21 -26.57 18.25
N PHE A 76 11.60 -25.94 17.14
CA PHE A 76 12.86 -26.21 16.48
C PHE A 76 14.08 -25.86 17.35
N LEU A 77 14.08 -24.69 18.01
CA LEU A 77 15.16 -24.27 18.91
C LEU A 77 15.40 -25.28 20.06
N SER A 78 14.34 -25.87 20.59
CA SER A 78 14.43 -26.86 21.66
C SER A 78 15.07 -28.18 21.21
N LYS A 79 14.77 -28.64 19.99
CA LYS A 79 15.21 -29.94 19.45
C LYS A 79 16.69 -29.96 19.06
N TYR A 80 17.27 -28.83 18.67
CA TYR A 80 18.57 -28.79 17.98
C TYR A 80 19.78 -28.41 18.85
N ARG A 81 19.65 -28.37 20.18
CA ARG A 81 20.77 -28.06 21.12
C ARG A 81 22.00 -28.98 21.02
N GLY A 82 21.94 -30.08 20.27
CA GLY A 82 23.01 -31.09 20.18
C GLY A 82 23.73 -31.23 18.83
N VAL A 83 23.42 -30.44 17.80
CA VAL A 83 23.94 -30.69 16.43
C VAL A 83 25.27 -30.00 16.12
N LEU A 84 25.61 -28.94 16.85
CA LEU A 84 26.90 -28.25 16.68
C LEU A 84 27.94 -28.88 17.59
N SER A 85 29.17 -28.98 17.10
CA SER A 85 30.32 -29.47 17.88
C SER A 85 30.76 -28.51 19.00
N PHE A 86 30.00 -27.43 19.23
CA PHE A 86 30.22 -26.44 20.26
C PHE A 86 28.86 -26.02 20.85
N GLU A 87 28.85 -25.69 22.13
CA GLU A 87 27.64 -25.22 22.82
C GLU A 87 27.28 -23.82 22.29
N TYR A 88 26.21 -23.73 21.50
CA TYR A 88 25.66 -22.47 21.02
C TYR A 88 24.23 -22.31 21.51
N LYS A 89 23.94 -21.14 22.09
CA LYS A 89 22.60 -20.72 22.51
C LYS A 89 22.26 -19.44 21.75
N PRO A 90 21.30 -19.46 20.81
CA PRO A 90 20.87 -18.29 20.08
C PRO A 90 20.38 -17.23 21.05
N LYS A 91 20.87 -16.01 20.81
CA LYS A 91 20.39 -14.83 21.48
C LYS A 91 19.08 -14.40 20.86
N PHE A 92 17.98 -14.80 21.48
CA PHE A 92 16.65 -14.33 21.10
C PHE A 92 16.34 -13.00 21.81
N GLU A 93 17.17 -11.98 21.54
CA GLU A 93 17.09 -10.69 22.25
C GLU A 93 16.22 -9.67 21.49
N HIS A 94 16.10 -9.79 20.18
CA HIS A 94 15.37 -8.84 19.34
C HIS A 94 14.36 -9.58 18.46
N VAL A 95 13.09 -9.18 18.57
CA VAL A 95 11.99 -9.84 17.86
C VAL A 95 11.15 -8.80 17.15
N SER A 96 10.69 -9.11 15.94
CA SER A 96 9.70 -8.33 15.21
C SER A 96 8.49 -9.21 14.90
N LEU A 97 7.31 -8.77 15.33
CA LEU A 97 6.04 -9.45 15.14
C LEU A 97 5.30 -8.76 14.00
N ASN A 98 5.06 -9.46 12.88
CA ASN A 98 4.27 -8.92 11.78
C ASN A 98 2.79 -9.12 12.09
N ILE A 99 2.12 -8.03 12.47
CA ILE A 99 0.76 -8.09 13.02
C ILE A 99 -0.26 -8.46 11.94
N PHE A 100 -0.07 -7.95 10.72
CA PHE A 100 -1.02 -8.09 9.61
C PHE A 100 -0.52 -9.00 8.49
N HIS A 101 0.44 -9.90 8.78
CA HIS A 101 1.00 -10.81 7.79
C HIS A 101 -0.08 -11.66 7.11
N ASP A 102 -0.96 -12.27 7.90
CA ASP A 102 -1.97 -13.22 7.43
C ASP A 102 -3.28 -12.53 7.03
N ALA A 103 -3.32 -11.20 6.96
CA ALA A 103 -4.48 -10.45 6.49
C ALA A 103 -4.71 -10.65 4.98
N GLU A 104 -5.94 -10.48 4.52
CA GLU A 104 -6.26 -10.55 3.09
C GLU A 104 -6.49 -9.16 2.49
N VAL A 105 -5.94 -8.91 1.30
CA VAL A 105 -6.00 -7.62 0.60
C VAL A 105 -7.43 -7.09 0.50
N ASP A 106 -8.37 -7.92 0.06
CA ASP A 106 -9.75 -7.51 -0.13
C ASP A 106 -10.37 -7.14 1.22
N THR A 107 -10.25 -7.99 2.23
CA THR A 107 -10.83 -7.76 3.57
C THR A 107 -10.32 -6.46 4.21
N MET A 108 -9.03 -6.15 4.08
CA MET A 108 -8.44 -4.90 4.61
C MET A 108 -9.02 -3.66 3.90
N GLN A 109 -9.31 -3.74 2.60
CA GLN A 109 -9.96 -2.64 1.88
C GLN A 109 -11.44 -2.49 2.28
N TRP A 110 -12.10 -3.58 2.68
CA TRP A 110 -13.50 -3.58 3.11
C TRP A 110 -13.74 -3.07 4.53
N THR A 111 -12.70 -2.99 5.38
CA THR A 111 -12.77 -2.44 6.75
C THR A 111 -13.42 -1.04 6.81
N CYS A 112 -13.38 -0.27 5.72
CA CYS A 112 -14.06 1.04 5.66
C CYS A 112 -15.58 1.00 5.37
N TYR A 113 -16.16 -0.12 4.96
CA TYR A 113 -17.58 -0.19 4.56
C TYR A 113 -18.46 -0.86 5.61
N CYS A 114 -17.88 -1.68 6.50
CA CYS A 114 -18.64 -2.40 7.52
C CYS A 114 -18.88 -1.52 8.76
N ARG A 115 -19.83 -0.57 8.71
CA ARG A 115 -20.39 -0.01 9.94
C ARG A 115 -21.62 -0.83 10.36
N GLY A 116 -21.40 -1.81 11.24
CA GLY A 116 -22.42 -2.22 12.21
C GLY A 116 -23.05 -3.60 12.09
N ARG A 117 -22.63 -4.54 11.22
CA ARG A 117 -23.12 -5.94 11.32
C ARG A 117 -22.08 -7.05 11.20
N ASP A 118 -21.05 -6.90 10.38
CA ASP A 118 -19.91 -7.84 10.32
C ASP A 118 -18.62 -7.04 10.03
N MET A 119 -18.03 -6.47 11.07
CA MET A 119 -16.76 -5.75 10.94
C MET A 119 -15.63 -6.76 10.79
N HIS A 120 -15.01 -6.80 9.61
CA HIS A 120 -13.71 -7.43 9.42
C HIS A 120 -12.64 -6.46 9.95
N THR A 121 -12.52 -6.42 11.28
CA THR A 121 -11.51 -5.64 12.02
C THR A 121 -10.21 -6.39 12.20
N HIS A 122 -10.09 -7.62 11.71
CA HIS A 122 -8.88 -8.45 11.86
C HIS A 122 -8.38 -8.55 13.32
N ASP A 123 -9.26 -8.34 14.29
CA ASP A 123 -8.91 -8.39 15.71
C ASP A 123 -8.40 -9.78 16.07
N GLU A 124 -8.85 -10.83 15.37
CA GLU A 124 -8.37 -12.19 15.48
C GLU A 124 -6.86 -12.32 15.24
N LEU A 125 -6.27 -11.53 14.32
CA LEU A 125 -4.83 -11.55 14.04
C LEU A 125 -4.04 -10.96 15.21
N VAL A 126 -4.51 -9.83 15.75
CA VAL A 126 -3.86 -9.18 16.89
C VAL A 126 -4.03 -10.03 18.16
N ASN A 127 -5.22 -10.59 18.39
CA ASN A 127 -5.51 -11.47 19.52
C ASN A 127 -4.70 -12.77 19.46
N ALA A 128 -4.44 -13.31 18.26
CA ALA A 128 -3.56 -14.47 18.12
C ALA A 128 -2.13 -14.15 18.59
N TRP A 129 -1.64 -12.92 18.34
CA TRP A 129 -0.37 -12.45 18.91
C TRP A 129 -0.44 -12.26 20.43
N VAL A 130 -1.53 -11.72 20.97
CA VAL A 130 -1.73 -11.60 22.44
C VAL A 130 -1.59 -12.96 23.12
N VAL A 131 -2.17 -14.01 22.54
CA VAL A 131 -2.08 -15.39 23.05
C VAL A 131 -0.66 -15.96 22.91
N ALA A 132 0.07 -15.57 21.87
CA ALA A 132 1.40 -16.10 21.58
C ALA A 132 2.53 -15.41 22.36
N VAL A 133 2.37 -14.14 22.73
CA VAL A 133 3.37 -13.34 23.45
C VAL A 133 3.92 -14.03 24.71
N PRO A 134 3.11 -14.67 25.57
CA PRO A 134 3.61 -15.40 26.74
C PRO A 134 4.56 -16.56 26.42
N THR A 135 4.56 -17.06 25.18
CA THR A 135 5.46 -18.16 24.76
C THR A 135 6.86 -17.67 24.33
N ILE A 136 7.01 -16.35 24.12
CA ILE A 136 8.28 -15.73 23.75
C ILE A 136 9.26 -15.84 24.94
N PRO A 137 10.51 -16.30 24.71
CA PRO A 137 11.51 -16.42 25.78
C PRO A 137 11.81 -15.12 26.55
N GLU A 138 12.07 -15.22 27.86
CA GLU A 138 12.34 -14.07 28.74
C GLU A 138 13.61 -13.27 28.39
N GLN A 139 14.52 -13.85 27.60
CA GLN A 139 15.79 -13.22 27.20
C GLN A 139 15.62 -12.07 26.18
N VAL A 140 14.39 -11.77 25.76
CA VAL A 140 14.10 -10.66 24.87
C VAL A 140 14.44 -9.33 25.53
N LYS A 141 15.01 -8.41 24.75
CA LYS A 141 15.31 -7.02 25.12
C LYS A 141 14.50 -6.03 24.29
N THR A 142 14.08 -6.41 23.08
CA THR A 142 13.31 -5.54 22.19
C THR A 142 12.25 -6.31 21.43
N ILE A 143 11.03 -5.81 21.46
CA ILE A 143 9.90 -6.31 20.67
C ILE A 143 9.43 -5.17 19.74
N LEU A 144 9.55 -5.40 18.44
CA LEU A 144 9.00 -4.54 17.41
C LEU A 144 7.66 -5.09 16.94
N LEU A 145 6.58 -4.31 17.11
CA LEU A 145 5.29 -4.62 16.53
C LEU A 145 5.25 -3.98 15.14
N ASP A 146 5.40 -4.78 14.09
CA ASP A 146 5.30 -4.31 12.70
C ASP A 146 3.83 -4.20 12.32
N ILE A 147 3.34 -2.96 12.31
CA ILE A 147 1.94 -2.59 12.07
C ILE A 147 1.71 -2.13 10.63
N THR A 148 2.58 -2.53 9.68
CA THR A 148 2.38 -2.25 8.25
C THR A 148 1.02 -2.82 7.81
N PRO A 149 0.07 -1.99 7.33
CA PRO A 149 -1.24 -2.47 6.92
C PRO A 149 -1.16 -3.01 5.49
N ALA A 150 -0.38 -4.09 5.31
CA ALA A 150 -0.25 -4.83 4.07
C ALA A 150 0.03 -6.31 4.38
N PRO A 151 -0.63 -7.25 3.67
CA PRO A 151 -0.40 -8.68 3.85
C PRO A 151 1.04 -9.10 3.57
N GLY A 152 1.48 -10.16 4.24
CA GLY A 152 2.78 -10.82 4.03
C GLY A 152 3.05 -11.17 2.57
N PRO A 153 2.15 -11.90 1.88
CA PRO A 153 2.33 -12.23 0.46
C PRO A 153 2.51 -11.00 -0.43
N MET A 154 1.78 -9.90 -0.17
CA MET A 154 1.97 -8.66 -0.92
C MET A 154 3.35 -8.06 -0.67
N ARG A 155 3.83 -8.08 0.57
CA ARG A 155 5.14 -7.53 0.95
C ARG A 155 6.30 -8.35 0.39
N GLU A 156 6.13 -9.66 0.25
CA GLU A 156 7.15 -10.58 -0.23
C GLU A 156 7.15 -10.69 -1.75
N ASP A 157 5.99 -10.88 -2.38
CA ASP A 157 5.89 -11.15 -3.81
C ASP A 157 5.79 -9.87 -4.66
N ARG A 158 5.24 -8.78 -4.10
CA ARG A 158 4.99 -7.50 -4.80
C ARG A 158 5.29 -6.28 -3.92
N PRO A 159 6.53 -6.15 -3.39
CA PRO A 159 6.89 -5.07 -2.47
C PRO A 159 6.63 -3.68 -3.06
N GLU A 160 6.70 -3.50 -4.37
CA GLU A 160 6.44 -2.24 -5.07
C GLU A 160 4.96 -1.81 -5.03
N TRP A 161 4.03 -2.71 -4.69
CA TRP A 161 2.61 -2.41 -4.54
C TRP A 161 2.27 -1.87 -3.15
N VAL A 162 3.10 -2.18 -2.15
CA VAL A 162 2.86 -1.87 -0.74
C VAL A 162 2.68 -0.37 -0.51
N PRO A 163 3.51 0.55 -1.03
CA PRO A 163 3.30 1.98 -0.83
C PRO A 163 1.96 2.48 -1.39
N GLY A 164 1.55 1.99 -2.56
CA GLY A 164 0.28 2.35 -3.17
C GLY A 164 -0.93 1.84 -2.37
N PHE A 165 -0.82 0.61 -1.85
CA PHE A 165 -1.84 0.01 -1.00
C PHE A 165 -2.00 0.75 0.33
N ILE A 166 -0.88 1.03 1.03
CA ILE A 166 -0.87 1.77 2.29
C ILE A 166 -1.45 3.17 2.11
N GLN A 167 -1.20 3.84 0.98
CA GLN A 167 -1.69 5.19 0.72
C GLN A 167 -3.18 5.25 0.31
N ASP A 168 -3.82 4.11 0.01
CA ASP A 168 -5.25 4.04 -0.27
C ASP A 168 -6.03 4.66 0.90
N ASN A 169 -7.05 5.48 0.63
CA ASN A 169 -7.79 6.18 1.68
C ASN A 169 -8.52 5.23 2.64
N ARG A 170 -8.91 4.03 2.18
CA ARG A 170 -9.58 3.00 2.98
C ARG A 170 -8.61 2.44 4.02
N ILE A 171 -7.39 2.12 3.58
CA ILE A 171 -6.31 1.61 4.42
C ILE A 171 -5.75 2.71 5.32
N SER A 172 -5.21 3.77 4.72
CA SER A 172 -4.49 4.85 5.42
C SER A 172 -5.30 5.62 6.46
N LYS A 173 -6.63 5.68 6.37
CA LYS A 173 -7.45 6.44 7.33
C LYS A 173 -8.29 5.59 8.27
N ARG A 174 -8.66 4.38 7.89
CA ARG A 174 -9.61 3.58 8.66
C ARG A 174 -8.97 2.35 9.23
N PHE A 175 -8.24 1.59 8.44
CA PHE A 175 -7.68 0.32 8.89
C PHE A 175 -6.90 0.48 10.21
N VAL A 176 -5.88 1.35 10.25
CA VAL A 176 -5.08 1.58 11.47
C VAL A 176 -5.93 2.11 12.63
N THR A 177 -6.88 3.02 12.35
CA THR A 177 -7.78 3.63 13.34
C THR A 177 -8.66 2.59 14.04
N GLU A 178 -9.25 1.66 13.28
CA GLU A 178 -10.13 0.63 13.84
C GLU A 178 -9.36 -0.35 14.75
N HIS A 179 -8.04 -0.50 14.54
CA HIS A 179 -7.20 -1.40 15.33
C HIS A 179 -6.50 -0.73 16.53
N GLU A 180 -6.70 0.58 16.76
CA GLU A 180 -6.02 1.32 17.85
C GLU A 180 -6.21 0.62 19.21
N ALA A 181 -7.44 0.18 19.50
CA ALA A 181 -7.77 -0.44 20.78
C ALA A 181 -7.09 -1.81 20.96
N VAL A 182 -7.08 -2.64 19.93
CA VAL A 182 -6.52 -4.00 20.02
C VAL A 182 -5.00 -3.99 19.95
N LEU A 183 -4.40 -3.07 19.18
CA LEU A 183 -2.95 -2.82 19.23
C LEU A 183 -2.51 -2.36 20.63
N MET A 184 -3.29 -1.47 21.26
CA MET A 184 -3.04 -1.07 22.64
C MET A 184 -3.13 -2.24 23.62
N HIS A 185 -4.09 -3.14 23.43
CA HIS A 185 -4.21 -4.35 24.24
C HIS A 185 -2.96 -5.25 24.09
N LEU A 186 -2.47 -5.45 22.86
CA LEU A 186 -1.23 -6.21 22.61
C LEU A 186 -0.02 -5.58 23.29
N VAL A 187 0.12 -4.26 23.25
CA VAL A 187 1.18 -3.53 23.96
C VAL A 187 1.10 -3.77 25.47
N GLN A 188 -0.10 -3.68 26.06
CA GLN A 188 -0.31 -3.91 27.48
C GLN A 188 0.02 -5.35 27.89
N CYS A 189 -0.44 -6.35 27.12
CA CYS A 189 -0.12 -7.76 27.39
C CYS A 189 1.39 -8.03 27.28
N THR A 190 2.06 -7.42 26.30
CA THR A 190 3.51 -7.53 26.16
C THR A 190 4.23 -6.90 27.35
N GLN A 191 3.80 -5.72 27.79
CA GLN A 191 4.36 -5.06 28.97
C GLN A 191 4.12 -5.87 30.25
N GLN A 192 2.94 -6.48 30.41
CA GLN A 192 2.62 -7.31 31.56
C GLN A 192 3.52 -8.56 31.62
N GLN A 193 3.83 -9.15 30.46
CA GLN A 193 4.67 -10.34 30.38
C GLN A 193 6.14 -10.05 30.69
N PHE A 194 6.69 -8.95 30.17
CA PHE A 194 8.13 -8.68 30.22
C PHE A 194 8.56 -7.57 31.19
N GLY A 195 7.60 -6.78 31.68
CA GLY A 195 7.86 -5.61 32.52
C GLY A 195 8.71 -4.55 31.84
N ASN A 196 9.38 -3.72 32.65
CA ASN A 196 10.20 -2.60 32.17
C ASN A 196 11.56 -3.02 31.56
N GLY A 197 11.88 -4.31 31.55
CA GLY A 197 13.14 -4.83 31.02
C GLY A 197 13.19 -4.90 29.49
N VAL A 198 12.04 -4.76 28.82
CA VAL A 198 11.92 -4.90 27.36
C VAL A 198 11.46 -3.59 26.73
N SER A 199 12.17 -3.17 25.68
CA SER A 199 11.74 -2.04 24.86
C SER A 199 10.69 -2.52 23.85
N ILE A 200 9.46 -2.02 23.99
CA ILE A 200 8.37 -2.25 23.04
C ILE A 200 8.34 -1.05 22.07
N GLN A 201 8.38 -1.30 20.77
CA GLN A 201 8.32 -0.25 19.76
C GLN A 201 7.37 -0.64 18.64
N LEU A 202 6.70 0.35 18.06
CA LEU A 202 5.90 0.19 16.86
C LEU A 202 6.80 0.41 15.64
N SER A 203 6.61 -0.37 14.58
CA SER A 203 7.44 -0.31 13.37
C SER A 203 6.62 -0.62 12.12
N GLY A 204 7.27 -0.67 10.96
CA GLY A 204 6.63 -0.93 9.67
C GLY A 204 6.49 0.32 8.81
N GLN A 205 5.70 0.22 7.74
CA GLN A 205 5.41 1.33 6.83
C GLN A 205 3.97 1.79 7.03
N LEU A 206 3.78 3.09 7.29
CA LEU A 206 2.47 3.70 7.48
C LEU A 206 2.28 4.89 6.55
N SER A 207 1.03 5.27 6.26
CA SER A 207 0.76 6.53 5.59
C SER A 207 0.79 7.68 6.60
N GLU A 208 1.26 8.86 6.19
CA GLU A 208 1.10 10.09 6.98
C GLU A 208 -0.36 10.39 7.37
N LYS A 209 -1.34 9.88 6.61
CA LYS A 209 -2.77 10.01 6.96
C LYS A 209 -3.16 9.18 8.19
N SER A 210 -2.37 8.16 8.55
CA SER A 210 -2.56 7.31 9.74
C SER A 210 -1.88 7.90 10.99
N ARG A 211 -1.18 9.03 10.85
CA ARG A 211 -0.38 9.64 11.93
C ARG A 211 -1.19 9.90 13.19
N SER A 212 -2.39 10.47 13.06
CA SER A 212 -3.25 10.74 14.22
C SER A 212 -3.59 9.48 15.01
N SER A 213 -3.80 8.35 14.32
CA SER A 213 -4.10 7.07 14.97
C SER A 213 -2.90 6.49 15.68
N LEU A 214 -1.72 6.57 15.06
CA LEU A 214 -0.47 6.22 15.70
C LEU A 214 -0.22 7.07 16.95
N ASP A 215 -0.42 8.38 16.86
CA ASP A 215 -0.26 9.30 17.99
C ASP A 215 -1.26 8.99 19.12
N ASN A 216 -2.49 8.58 18.80
CA ASN A 216 -3.47 8.12 19.80
C ASN A 216 -2.98 6.86 20.54
N VAL A 217 -2.42 5.88 19.83
CA VAL A 217 -1.85 4.65 20.43
C VAL A 217 -0.69 5.03 21.36
N VAL A 218 0.26 5.84 20.89
CA VAL A 218 1.40 6.31 21.70
C VAL A 218 0.94 7.12 22.92
N ALA A 219 -0.02 8.02 22.77
CA ALA A 219 -0.54 8.81 23.88
C ALA A 219 -1.25 7.93 24.92
N ARG A 220 -2.05 6.94 24.48
CA ARG A 220 -2.73 5.99 25.38
C ARG A 220 -1.73 5.08 26.09
N SER A 221 -0.65 4.67 25.44
CA SER A 221 0.40 3.87 26.09
C SER A 221 1.11 4.69 27.18
N ALA A 222 1.42 5.96 26.89
CA ALA A 222 2.05 6.85 27.85
C ALA A 222 1.16 7.07 29.10
N VAL A 223 -0.16 7.22 28.93
CA VAL A 223 -1.13 7.28 30.05
C VAL A 223 -1.13 5.99 30.86
N ALA A 224 -0.92 4.84 30.22
CA ALA A 224 -0.77 3.55 30.88
C ALA A 224 0.64 3.32 31.50
N GLY A 225 1.54 4.31 31.41
CA GLY A 225 2.92 4.21 31.90
C GLY A 225 3.84 3.33 31.03
N ILE A 226 3.45 3.06 29.78
CA ILE A 226 4.20 2.24 28.83
C ILE A 226 4.83 3.16 27.78
N ASP A 227 6.15 3.30 27.83
CA ASP A 227 6.90 4.07 26.84
C ASP A 227 7.04 3.28 25.54
N ILE A 228 6.28 3.67 24.52
CA ILE A 228 6.42 3.14 23.16
C ILE A 228 6.68 4.29 22.20
N ARG A 229 7.41 3.98 21.13
CA ARG A 229 7.66 4.91 20.03
C ARG A 229 7.53 4.19 18.70
N PHE A 230 7.23 4.96 17.66
CA PHE A 230 7.29 4.48 16.29
C PHE A 230 8.70 4.66 15.71
N VAL A 231 9.29 3.58 15.20
CA VAL A 231 10.62 3.55 14.58
C VAL A 231 10.57 3.11 13.12
N GLY A 232 9.38 3.12 12.52
CA GLY A 232 9.16 2.75 11.11
C GLY A 232 9.15 3.94 10.15
N ASP A 233 8.73 3.66 8.91
CA ASP A 233 8.66 4.64 7.84
C ASP A 233 7.27 5.26 7.73
N MET A 234 7.21 6.58 7.74
CA MET A 234 6.01 7.34 7.39
C MET A 234 6.05 7.74 5.92
N LEU A 235 5.20 7.12 5.11
CA LEU A 235 5.05 7.42 3.70
C LEU A 235 4.31 8.74 3.55
N ALA A 236 5.02 9.75 3.03
CA ALA A 236 4.46 11.04 2.69
C ALA A 236 3.22 10.87 1.81
N VAL A 237 2.18 11.66 2.07
CA VAL A 237 1.00 11.69 1.20
C VAL A 237 1.46 12.13 -0.17
N GLN A 238 1.40 11.24 -1.18
CA GLN A 238 1.62 11.69 -2.54
C GLN A 238 0.63 12.84 -2.82
N PRO A 239 1.12 13.99 -3.30
CA PRO A 239 0.24 15.11 -3.60
C PRO A 239 -0.84 14.58 -4.52
N ARG A 240 -2.11 14.82 -4.16
CA ARG A 240 -3.23 14.46 -5.03
C ARG A 240 -2.95 15.18 -6.36
N ILE A 241 -2.50 14.43 -7.37
CA ILE A 241 -2.56 14.90 -8.75
C ILE A 241 -4.01 15.37 -8.91
N PRO A 242 -4.26 16.65 -9.24
CA PRO A 242 -5.61 17.16 -9.36
C PRO A 242 -6.35 16.22 -10.30
N ARG A 243 -7.37 15.51 -9.78
CA ARG A 243 -8.11 14.56 -10.61
C ARG A 243 -8.66 15.33 -11.80
N PRO A 244 -8.27 15.02 -13.05
CA PRO A 244 -8.83 15.69 -14.21
C PRO A 244 -10.33 15.40 -14.19
N GLN A 245 -11.12 16.44 -13.94
CA GLN A 245 -12.57 16.35 -13.95
C GLN A 245 -13.03 16.75 -15.34
N ILE A 246 -13.92 15.96 -15.94
CA ILE A 246 -14.42 16.19 -17.29
C ILE A 246 -14.97 17.61 -17.48
N TRP A 247 -15.68 18.16 -16.49
CA TRP A 247 -16.16 19.55 -16.54
C TRP A 247 -15.03 20.59 -16.52
N LYS A 248 -13.94 20.35 -15.79
CA LYS A 248 -12.75 21.22 -15.81
C LYS A 248 -12.04 21.16 -17.16
N ALA A 249 -12.00 19.98 -17.77
CA ALA A 249 -11.47 19.82 -19.12
C ALA A 249 -12.32 20.60 -20.13
N VAL A 250 -13.65 20.50 -20.08
CA VAL A 250 -14.56 21.31 -20.90
C VAL A 250 -14.32 22.81 -20.69
N GLN A 251 -14.26 23.29 -19.44
CA GLN A 251 -13.99 24.70 -19.15
C GLN A 251 -12.62 25.19 -19.61
N LYS A 252 -11.60 24.33 -19.55
CA LYS A 252 -10.24 24.64 -20.03
C LYS A 252 -10.21 24.75 -21.56
N LEU A 253 -10.92 23.85 -22.26
CA LEU A 253 -10.91 23.77 -23.71
C LEU A 253 -11.91 24.74 -24.38
N ALA A 254 -12.99 25.09 -23.68
CA ALA A 254 -13.99 26.08 -24.07
C ALA A 254 -14.27 27.02 -22.90
N PRO A 255 -13.48 28.06 -22.66
CA PRO A 255 -13.73 28.95 -21.53
C PRO A 255 -15.00 29.79 -21.77
N VAL A 256 -15.89 29.83 -20.77
CA VAL A 256 -17.00 30.79 -20.75
C VAL A 256 -16.44 32.17 -20.45
N ARG A 257 -16.52 33.08 -21.43
CA ARG A 257 -15.97 34.44 -21.34
C ARG A 257 -17.10 35.45 -21.29
N TYR A 258 -16.96 36.42 -20.39
CA TYR A 258 -17.80 37.59 -20.32
C TYR A 258 -16.92 38.83 -20.49
N ARG A 259 -17.40 39.81 -21.27
CA ARG A 259 -16.82 41.14 -21.37
C ARG A 259 -17.70 42.10 -20.59
N TRP A 260 -17.11 42.82 -19.66
CA TRP A 260 -17.79 43.92 -18.99
C TRP A 260 -17.88 45.12 -19.94
N ILE A 261 -19.07 45.69 -20.09
CA ILE A 261 -19.32 46.94 -20.81
C ILE A 261 -19.66 47.99 -19.76
N GLU A 262 -18.71 48.91 -19.53
CA GLU A 262 -18.78 49.91 -18.46
C GLU A 262 -19.89 50.93 -18.72
N GLU A 263 -20.11 51.33 -19.98
CA GLU A 263 -21.17 52.28 -20.34
C GLU A 263 -22.58 51.74 -20.08
N GLU A 264 -22.75 50.42 -20.12
CA GLU A 264 -24.04 49.74 -19.95
C GLU A 264 -24.17 49.04 -18.58
N ASN A 265 -23.12 49.12 -17.75
CA ASN A 265 -23.02 48.46 -16.45
C ASN A 265 -23.45 46.98 -16.47
N ARG A 266 -23.07 46.23 -17.51
CA ARG A 266 -23.46 44.84 -17.69
C ARG A 266 -22.34 43.97 -18.27
N SER A 267 -22.42 42.67 -17.96
CA SER A 267 -21.57 41.65 -18.58
C SER A 267 -22.24 41.10 -19.85
N VAL A 268 -21.50 41.07 -20.95
CA VAL A 268 -21.93 40.51 -22.22
C VAL A 268 -21.16 39.24 -22.51
N TYR A 269 -21.87 38.18 -22.87
CA TYR A 269 -21.27 36.91 -23.26
C TYR A 269 -20.40 37.09 -24.51
N VAL A 270 -19.16 36.61 -24.45
CA VAL A 270 -18.24 36.63 -25.59
C VAL A 270 -18.31 35.27 -26.28
N PRO A 271 -18.67 35.22 -27.58
CA PRO A 271 -18.82 33.97 -28.29
C PRO A 271 -17.51 33.16 -28.37
N PRO A 272 -17.60 31.86 -28.65
CA PRO A 272 -16.44 31.00 -28.88
C PRO A 272 -15.54 31.54 -30.01
N ARG A 273 -14.21 31.50 -29.81
CA ARG A 273 -13.20 32.05 -30.72
C ARG A 273 -12.87 31.12 -31.87
N ASN A 274 -12.87 29.82 -31.61
CA ASN A 274 -12.50 28.81 -32.59
C ASN A 274 -13.54 27.69 -32.62
N GLU A 275 -13.41 26.81 -33.62
CA GLU A 275 -14.35 25.73 -33.86
C GLU A 275 -14.40 24.73 -32.70
N GLN A 276 -13.25 24.43 -32.09
CA GLN A 276 -13.16 23.58 -30.90
C GLN A 276 -13.98 24.14 -29.72
N GLU A 277 -13.87 25.44 -29.43
CA GLU A 277 -14.63 26.08 -28.36
C GLU A 277 -16.13 26.03 -28.66
N ARG A 278 -16.56 26.19 -29.94
CA ARG A 278 -17.98 26.08 -30.32
C ARG A 278 -18.53 24.68 -30.10
N GLN A 279 -17.77 23.66 -30.51
CA GLN A 279 -18.16 22.25 -30.38
C GLN A 279 -18.35 21.84 -28.91
N LEU A 280 -17.51 22.36 -28.02
CA LEU A 280 -17.57 22.03 -26.60
C LEU A 280 -18.46 22.95 -25.77
N ALA A 281 -18.86 24.12 -26.28
CA ALA A 281 -19.68 25.08 -25.53
C ALA A 281 -21.01 24.48 -25.04
N GLY A 282 -21.64 23.60 -25.84
CA GLY A 282 -22.85 22.88 -25.45
C GLY A 282 -22.66 21.90 -24.28
N MET A 283 -21.42 21.55 -23.96
CA MET A 283 -21.11 20.60 -22.88
C MET A 283 -21.00 21.25 -21.49
N HIS A 284 -21.05 22.58 -21.40
CA HIS A 284 -20.96 23.30 -20.11
C HIS A 284 -22.10 22.99 -19.16
N SER A 285 -23.31 22.81 -19.70
CA SER A 285 -24.52 22.57 -18.93
C SER A 285 -24.76 21.08 -18.63
N ILE A 286 -23.87 20.19 -19.06
CA ILE A 286 -24.06 18.75 -18.90
C ILE A 286 -23.73 18.31 -17.48
N HIS A 287 -24.67 17.62 -16.85
CA HIS A 287 -24.47 16.99 -15.56
C HIS A 287 -23.84 15.60 -15.73
N TRP A 288 -22.50 15.56 -15.73
CA TRP A 288 -21.75 14.31 -15.83
C TRP A 288 -21.96 13.43 -14.60
N SER A 289 -22.38 12.17 -14.80
CA SER A 289 -22.58 11.22 -13.73
C SER A 289 -21.29 10.89 -12.99
N VAL A 290 -21.40 10.42 -11.74
CA VAL A 290 -20.25 10.04 -10.91
C VAL A 290 -19.38 8.98 -11.60
N ASP A 291 -20.00 8.06 -12.35
CA ASP A 291 -19.29 7.00 -13.04
C ASP A 291 -18.54 7.51 -14.28
N THR A 292 -19.14 8.43 -15.06
CA THR A 292 -18.43 9.15 -16.13
C THR A 292 -17.22 9.90 -15.56
N GLN A 293 -17.40 10.65 -14.48
CA GLN A 293 -16.31 11.41 -13.85
C GLN A 293 -15.17 10.51 -13.38
N LYS A 294 -15.48 9.35 -12.76
CA LYS A 294 -14.48 8.37 -12.32
C LYS A 294 -13.72 7.73 -13.48
N LEU A 295 -14.43 7.28 -14.51
CA LEU A 295 -13.82 6.65 -15.68
C LEU A 295 -12.98 7.65 -16.47
N TRP A 296 -13.49 8.86 -16.68
CA TRP A 296 -12.74 9.96 -17.29
C TRP A 296 -11.45 10.23 -16.52
N THR A 297 -11.52 10.39 -15.19
CA THR A 297 -10.34 10.66 -14.36
C THR A 297 -9.29 9.56 -14.54
N ARG A 298 -9.71 8.30 -14.53
CA ARG A 298 -8.79 7.15 -14.69
C ARG A 298 -8.14 7.15 -16.05
N ILE A 299 -8.91 7.36 -17.12
CA ILE A 299 -8.40 7.34 -18.49
C ILE A 299 -7.53 8.56 -18.78
N ALA A 300 -7.97 9.77 -18.40
CA ALA A 300 -7.19 10.98 -18.61
C ALA A 300 -5.86 11.00 -17.83
N ASN A 301 -5.77 10.31 -16.69
CA ASN A 301 -4.51 10.10 -15.98
C ASN A 301 -3.55 9.14 -16.72
N GLN A 302 -4.07 8.27 -17.58
CA GLN A 302 -3.27 7.32 -18.37
C GLN A 302 -2.93 7.87 -19.75
N ASP A 303 -3.89 8.50 -20.40
CA ASP A 303 -3.81 9.08 -21.74
C ASP A 303 -4.73 10.31 -21.83
N GLU A 304 -4.21 11.47 -21.43
CA GLU A 304 -4.94 12.75 -21.47
C GLU A 304 -5.33 13.13 -22.90
N ALA A 305 -4.44 12.87 -23.87
CA ALA A 305 -4.64 13.24 -25.26
C ALA A 305 -5.84 12.50 -25.87
N TRP A 306 -5.95 11.19 -25.63
CA TRP A 306 -7.09 10.40 -26.06
C TRP A 306 -8.40 10.87 -25.41
N ALA A 307 -8.39 11.13 -24.09
CA ALA A 307 -9.57 11.61 -23.39
C ALA A 307 -10.06 12.96 -23.96
N ILE A 308 -9.15 13.90 -24.20
CA ILE A 308 -9.47 15.19 -24.83
C ILE A 308 -10.03 14.99 -26.25
N ALA A 309 -9.41 14.15 -27.06
CA ALA A 309 -9.90 13.85 -28.41
C ALA A 309 -11.32 13.24 -28.39
N LEU A 310 -11.61 12.39 -27.40
CA LEU A 310 -12.94 11.83 -27.20
C LEU A 310 -13.97 12.92 -26.92
N LEU A 311 -13.66 13.86 -26.03
CA LEU A 311 -14.53 14.98 -25.68
C LEU A 311 -14.85 15.84 -26.92
N LEU A 312 -13.83 16.14 -27.73
CA LEU A 312 -13.99 16.88 -28.98
C LEU A 312 -14.90 16.14 -29.96
N LYS A 313 -14.71 14.82 -30.10
CA LYS A 313 -15.55 13.99 -30.98
C LYS A 313 -17.02 14.01 -30.55
N PHE A 314 -17.30 13.98 -29.24
CA PHE A 314 -18.66 14.16 -28.73
C PHE A 314 -19.20 15.57 -29.00
N GLY A 315 -18.41 16.62 -28.77
CA GLY A 315 -18.82 18.00 -29.05
C GLY A 315 -19.14 18.23 -30.54
N GLN A 316 -18.33 17.66 -31.43
CA GLN A 316 -18.58 17.68 -32.87
C GLN A 316 -19.88 16.94 -33.23
N PHE A 317 -20.10 15.75 -32.66
CA PHE A 317 -21.32 14.98 -32.91
C PHE A 317 -22.58 15.68 -32.39
N MET A 318 -22.50 16.33 -31.22
CA MET A 318 -23.59 17.13 -30.65
C MET A 318 -23.99 18.31 -31.54
N THR A 319 -23.00 19.00 -32.12
CA THR A 319 -23.22 20.24 -32.90
C THR A 319 -23.52 19.98 -34.37
N SER A 320 -23.10 18.83 -34.92
CA SER A 320 -23.35 18.47 -36.31
C SER A 320 -24.83 18.15 -36.54
N GLY A 321 -25.56 18.99 -37.28
CA GLY A 321 -26.97 18.76 -37.63
C GLY A 321 -27.19 17.53 -38.52
N ASP A 322 -26.22 17.21 -39.38
CA ASP A 322 -26.37 16.20 -40.45
C ASP A 322 -25.98 14.77 -40.04
N LEU A 323 -25.51 14.60 -38.80
CA LEU A 323 -25.04 13.31 -38.30
C LEU A 323 -26.00 12.79 -37.22
N ASP A 324 -26.75 11.75 -37.55
CA ASP A 324 -27.61 11.02 -36.60
C ASP A 324 -26.88 9.88 -35.90
N ARG A 325 -25.76 9.43 -36.47
CA ARG A 325 -24.97 8.29 -35.99
C ARG A 325 -23.47 8.54 -36.09
N VAL A 326 -22.71 8.06 -35.11
CA VAL A 326 -21.24 8.02 -35.14
C VAL A 326 -20.71 6.68 -34.65
N ASP A 327 -19.81 6.09 -35.44
CA ASP A 327 -19.07 4.89 -35.08
C ASP A 327 -17.68 5.31 -34.54
N PHE A 328 -17.29 4.75 -33.41
CA PHE A 328 -15.95 4.96 -32.85
C PHE A 328 -14.98 3.90 -33.35
N SER A 329 -13.68 4.20 -33.26
CA SER A 329 -12.65 3.19 -33.50
C SER A 329 -12.72 2.08 -32.44
N PRO A 330 -12.27 0.85 -32.76
CA PRO A 330 -12.11 -0.21 -31.77
C PRO A 330 -11.30 0.29 -30.56
N MET A 331 -11.76 -0.05 -29.35
CA MET A 331 -11.20 0.48 -28.11
C MET A 331 -11.39 -0.53 -26.98
N ASP A 332 -10.61 -0.42 -25.90
CA ASP A 332 -10.66 -1.38 -24.80
C ASP A 332 -11.97 -1.32 -23.98
N SER A 333 -12.18 -2.29 -23.10
CA SER A 333 -13.41 -2.38 -22.29
C SER A 333 -13.67 -1.16 -21.40
N ARG A 334 -12.63 -0.48 -20.90
CA ARG A 334 -12.75 0.71 -20.04
C ARG A 334 -13.07 1.95 -20.88
N GLN A 335 -12.41 2.10 -22.03
CA GLN A 335 -12.68 3.15 -22.99
C GLN A 335 -14.13 3.05 -23.49
N ARG A 336 -14.60 1.86 -23.88
CA ARG A 336 -16.00 1.64 -24.28
C ARG A 336 -16.98 2.01 -23.17
N ALA A 337 -16.69 1.62 -21.93
CA ALA A 337 -17.53 1.98 -20.78
C ALA A 337 -17.63 3.50 -20.58
N LEU A 338 -16.52 4.24 -20.76
CA LEU A 338 -16.54 5.71 -20.71
C LEU A 338 -17.41 6.29 -21.82
N VAL A 339 -17.27 5.81 -23.05
CA VAL A 339 -18.07 6.27 -24.20
C VAL A 339 -19.56 6.03 -23.97
N HIS A 340 -19.96 4.85 -23.48
CA HIS A 340 -21.34 4.55 -23.12
C HIS A 340 -21.89 5.50 -22.04
N ASN A 341 -21.12 5.75 -20.99
CA ASN A 341 -21.56 6.63 -19.91
C ASN A 341 -21.66 8.09 -20.37
N MET A 342 -20.72 8.56 -21.19
CA MET A 342 -20.80 9.90 -21.79
C MET A 342 -22.01 10.03 -22.73
N ALA A 343 -22.27 9.01 -23.56
CA ALA A 343 -23.45 8.98 -24.43
C ALA A 343 -24.74 9.08 -23.62
N LYS A 344 -24.84 8.31 -22.53
CA LYS A 344 -25.97 8.33 -21.61
C LYS A 344 -26.17 9.70 -20.97
N ASP A 345 -25.11 10.31 -20.44
CA ASP A 345 -25.18 11.64 -19.80
C ASP A 345 -25.58 12.74 -20.79
N LEU A 346 -25.29 12.55 -22.08
CA LEU A 346 -25.68 13.44 -23.18
C LEU A 346 -27.04 13.12 -23.80
N ASN A 347 -27.77 12.13 -23.24
CA ASN A 347 -29.01 11.61 -23.81
C ASN A 347 -28.83 11.15 -25.26
N PHE A 348 -27.88 10.26 -25.51
CA PHE A 348 -27.75 9.52 -26.77
C PHE A 348 -27.91 8.01 -26.55
N ASN A 349 -28.40 7.32 -27.57
CA ASN A 349 -28.37 5.87 -27.59
C ASN A 349 -26.94 5.40 -27.87
N SER A 350 -26.52 4.33 -27.21
CA SER A 350 -25.21 3.73 -27.48
C SER A 350 -25.29 2.21 -27.46
N GLN A 351 -24.59 1.58 -28.40
CA GLN A 351 -24.51 0.13 -28.53
C GLN A 351 -23.09 -0.31 -28.85
N ALA A 352 -22.66 -1.44 -28.28
CA ALA A 352 -21.39 -2.05 -28.61
C ALA A 352 -21.57 -2.98 -29.81
N VAL A 353 -20.77 -2.81 -30.86
CA VAL A 353 -20.88 -3.54 -32.13
C VAL A 353 -19.57 -4.27 -32.40
N GLY A 354 -19.66 -5.49 -32.93
CA GLY A 354 -18.52 -6.35 -33.26
C GLY A 354 -18.05 -7.25 -32.12
N GLU A 355 -17.11 -8.15 -32.44
CA GLU A 355 -16.44 -9.05 -31.50
C GLU A 355 -15.02 -8.55 -31.19
N GLU A 356 -14.41 -9.03 -30.11
CA GLU A 356 -13.02 -8.68 -29.80
C GLU A 356 -12.07 -9.26 -30.87
N PRO A 357 -11.03 -8.53 -31.31
CA PRO A 357 -10.55 -7.23 -30.81
C PRO A 357 -11.13 -6.01 -31.55
N GLU A 358 -12.00 -6.21 -32.53
CA GLU A 358 -12.55 -5.15 -33.39
C GLU A 358 -13.76 -4.43 -32.79
N ARG A 359 -14.13 -4.79 -31.55
CA ARG A 359 -15.32 -4.29 -30.87
C ARG A 359 -15.24 -2.78 -30.63
N PHE A 360 -16.25 -2.07 -31.12
CA PHE A 360 -16.37 -0.60 -31.00
C PHE A 360 -17.71 -0.17 -30.42
N VAL A 361 -17.86 1.13 -30.16
CA VAL A 361 -19.13 1.72 -29.70
C VAL A 361 -19.71 2.57 -30.83
N ARG A 362 -21.01 2.40 -31.07
CA ARG A 362 -21.83 3.22 -31.95
C ARG A 362 -22.76 4.07 -31.10
N ILE A 363 -22.85 5.36 -31.42
CA ILE A 363 -23.75 6.31 -30.76
C ILE A 363 -24.74 6.86 -31.77
N GLU A 364 -25.99 6.98 -31.37
CA GLU A 364 -27.09 7.49 -32.18
C GLU A 364 -27.87 8.57 -31.41
N LYS A 365 -28.27 9.64 -32.10
CA LYS A 365 -29.18 10.64 -31.52
C LYS A 365 -30.57 10.03 -31.37
N TYR A 366 -31.31 10.42 -30.34
CA TYR A 366 -32.73 10.07 -30.29
C TYR A 366 -33.44 10.77 -31.44
N THR A 367 -33.90 9.99 -32.43
CA THR A 367 -34.92 10.46 -33.36
C THR A 367 -36.16 10.78 -32.54
N ARG A 368 -36.61 12.03 -32.58
CA ARG A 368 -37.96 12.37 -32.11
C ARG A 368 -38.91 11.56 -33.01
N ASN A 369 -39.58 10.56 -32.45
CA ASN A 369 -40.78 10.03 -33.07
C ASN A 369 -41.77 11.20 -33.09
N GLU A 370 -41.95 11.82 -34.25
CA GLU A 370 -43.01 12.81 -34.50
C GLU A 370 -44.39 12.20 -34.32
#